data_AF-A0A127SFT6-F1
#
_entry.id   AF-A0A127SFT6-F1
#
_cell.length_a   1.000
_cell.length_b   1.000
_cell.length_c   1.000
_cell.angle_alpha   90.00
_cell.angle_beta   90.00
_cell.angle_gamma   90.00
#
_symmetry.space_group_name_H-M   'P 1'
#
loop_
_entity.id
_entity.type
_entity.pdbx_description
1 polymer ?
#
loop_
_entity_poly.entity_id
_entity_poly.type
_entity_poly.pdbx_seq_one_letter_code
_entity_poly.pdbx_strand_id
1 'polypeptide(L)'
;KITEMCVPTNGEIVPADHACPGEIVILADDTLKLNDILGNEKLLPHKTWIDNPMPLLRTTVEPQKPEQREALLNALAEIADTDPLLHFDIDTVTHEIMLSFL
;
A
#
# COMPACT_ATOMS: atom_id res chain seq x y z
N LYS A 1 -5.13 -6.57 -18.40
CA LYS A 1 -6.32 -7.33 -18.85
C LYS A 1 -6.76 -8.15 -17.66
N ILE A 2 -8.00 -8.01 -17.19
CA ILE A 2 -8.48 -8.77 -16.02
C ILE A 2 -8.55 -10.25 -16.41
N THR A 3 -7.87 -11.09 -15.65
CA THR A 3 -7.78 -12.54 -15.84
C THR A 3 -8.76 -13.29 -14.96
N GLU A 4 -8.95 -12.84 -13.73
CA GLU A 4 -9.87 -13.41 -12.75
C GLU A 4 -10.47 -12.29 -11.89
N MET A 5 -11.76 -12.44 -11.55
CA MET A 5 -12.50 -11.52 -10.71
C MET A 5 -13.42 -12.30 -9.78
N CYS A 6 -13.54 -11.83 -8.54
CA CYS A 6 -14.44 -12.39 -7.54
C CYS A 6 -15.27 -11.29 -6.86
N VAL A 7 -16.47 -11.63 -6.40
CA VAL A 7 -17.33 -10.75 -5.61
C VAL A 7 -17.49 -11.35 -4.21
N PRO A 8 -17.20 -10.58 -3.14
CA PRO A 8 -17.48 -11.01 -1.78
C PRO A 8 -18.99 -10.98 -1.51
N THR A 9 -19.57 -12.12 -1.19
CA THR A 9 -21.01 -12.28 -0.92
C THR A 9 -21.23 -13.10 0.34
N ASN A 10 -21.91 -12.54 1.34
CA ASN A 10 -22.26 -13.24 2.60
C ASN A 10 -21.08 -13.93 3.32
N GLY A 11 -19.87 -13.35 3.22
CA GLY A 11 -18.67 -13.90 3.85
C GLY A 11 -17.92 -14.93 3.00
N GLU A 12 -18.39 -15.23 1.79
CA GLU A 12 -17.69 -16.07 0.81
C GLU A 12 -17.12 -15.22 -0.34
N ILE A 13 -16.05 -15.71 -0.96
CA ILE A 13 -15.47 -15.12 -2.17
C ILE A 13 -15.92 -15.99 -3.35
N VAL A 14 -16.75 -15.43 -4.22
CA VAL A 14 -17.35 -16.16 -5.35
C VAL A 14 -16.81 -15.63 -6.68
N PRO A 15 -16.36 -16.48 -7.61
CA PRO A 15 -15.93 -16.05 -8.94
C PRO A 15 -17.04 -15.34 -9.71
N ALA A 16 -16.68 -14.30 -10.46
CA ALA A 16 -17.59 -13.50 -11.26
C ALA A 16 -16.95 -13.12 -12.61
N ASP A 17 -17.77 -13.03 -13.65
CA ASP A 17 -17.37 -12.63 -15.01
C ASP A 17 -17.73 -11.16 -15.32
N HIS A 18 -18.66 -10.57 -14.54
CA HIS A 18 -19.07 -9.18 -14.65
C HIS A 18 -19.31 -8.56 -13.27
N ALA A 19 -19.26 -7.22 -13.22
CA ALA A 19 -19.58 -6.44 -12.03
C ALA A 19 -20.41 -5.21 -12.43
N CYS A 20 -21.40 -4.89 -11.62
CA CYS A 20 -22.25 -3.72 -11.75
C CYS A 20 -21.63 -2.50 -11.06
N PRO A 21 -22.01 -1.27 -11.48
CA PRO A 21 -21.57 -0.06 -10.79
C PRO A 21 -21.94 -0.08 -9.30
N GLY A 22 -20.97 0.17 -8.43
CA GLY A 22 -21.14 0.19 -6.98
C GLY A 22 -20.79 -1.12 -6.27
N GLU A 23 -20.51 -2.20 -7.01
CA GLU A 23 -20.02 -3.45 -6.41
C GLU A 23 -18.54 -3.34 -6.03
N ILE A 24 -18.18 -4.01 -4.93
CA ILE A 24 -16.79 -4.21 -4.52
C ILE A 24 -16.34 -5.54 -5.12
N VAL A 25 -15.21 -5.53 -5.82
CA VAL A 25 -14.65 -6.72 -6.47
C VAL A 25 -13.22 -6.96 -6.05
N ILE A 26 -12.80 -8.22 -6.11
CA ILE A 26 -11.42 -8.65 -5.92
C ILE A 26 -10.88 -9.03 -7.29
N LEU A 27 -9.75 -8.42 -7.67
CA LEU A 27 -9.04 -8.71 -8.91
C LEU A 27 -7.71 -9.38 -8.59
N ALA A 28 -7.40 -10.49 -9.26
CA ALA A 28 -6.09 -11.10 -9.17
C ALA A 28 -5.11 -10.38 -10.10
N ASP A 29 -4.22 -9.56 -9.53
CA ASP A 29 -3.18 -8.83 -10.27
C ASP A 29 -2.00 -8.52 -9.32
N ASP A 30 -0.78 -8.55 -9.84
CA ASP A 30 0.48 -8.28 -9.10
C ASP A 30 1.13 -6.93 -9.47
N THR A 31 0.51 -6.17 -10.37
CA THR A 31 1.01 -4.90 -10.90
C THR A 31 0.22 -3.69 -10.42
N LEU A 32 -1.06 -3.86 -10.07
CA LEU A 32 -1.93 -2.79 -9.62
C LEU A 32 -1.53 -2.23 -8.25
N LYS A 33 -1.58 -0.90 -8.13
CA LYS A 33 -1.32 -0.18 -6.89
C LYS A 33 -2.60 0.34 -6.27
N LEU A 34 -2.53 0.61 -4.97
CA LEU A 34 -3.63 1.26 -4.25
C LEU A 34 -3.98 2.59 -4.94
N ASN A 35 -5.28 2.82 -5.12
CA ASN A 35 -5.87 3.99 -5.79
C ASN A 35 -5.73 4.05 -7.32
N ASP A 36 -5.19 3.03 -7.97
CA ASP A 36 -5.21 2.96 -9.43
C ASP A 36 -6.65 3.03 -9.96
N ILE A 37 -6.84 3.76 -11.05
CA ILE A 37 -8.13 3.88 -11.74
C ILE A 37 -8.12 2.96 -12.95
N LEU A 38 -8.91 1.89 -12.89
CA LEU A 38 -9.04 0.93 -13.98
C LEU A 38 -10.18 1.33 -14.93
N GLY A 39 -9.90 1.37 -16.23
CA GLY A 39 -10.92 1.59 -17.25
C GLY A 39 -10.34 2.07 -18.57
N ASN A 40 -11.22 2.52 -19.46
CA ASN A 40 -10.79 3.11 -20.72
C ASN A 40 -10.16 4.48 -20.45
N GLU A 41 -8.84 4.60 -20.64
CA GLU A 41 -8.06 5.81 -20.40
C GLU A 41 -8.66 7.09 -21.01
N LYS A 42 -9.34 6.98 -22.16
CA LYS A 42 -9.99 8.11 -22.84
C LYS A 42 -11.24 8.63 -22.12
N LEU A 43 -11.80 7.85 -21.21
CA LEU A 43 -13.06 8.11 -20.52
C LEU A 43 -12.89 8.20 -19.00
N LEU A 44 -11.67 7.99 -18.48
CA LEU A 44 -11.44 8.04 -17.05
C LEU A 44 -11.60 9.47 -16.53
N PRO A 45 -12.29 9.67 -15.40
CA PRO A 45 -12.32 10.98 -14.76
C PRO A 45 -10.91 11.36 -14.34
N HIS A 46 -10.42 12.53 -14.75
CA HIS A 46 -9.18 13.09 -14.23
C HIS A 46 -9.40 13.43 -12.74
N LYS A 47 -8.88 12.59 -11.84
CA LYS A 47 -8.72 13.00 -10.45
C LYS A 47 -7.58 14.01 -10.38
N THR A 48 -7.79 15.11 -9.67
CA THR A 48 -6.71 15.89 -9.07
C THR A 48 -6.02 14.96 -8.09
N TRP A 49 -4.83 14.49 -8.46
CA TRP A 49 -3.99 13.66 -7.61
C TRP A 49 -3.67 14.46 -6.34
N ILE A 50 -3.86 13.86 -5.17
CA ILE A 50 -3.09 14.30 -4.01
C ILE A 50 -1.75 13.62 -4.20
N ASP A 51 -0.80 14.35 -4.79
CA ASP A 51 0.59 13.93 -4.92
C ASP A 51 1.07 13.38 -3.58
N ASN A 52 1.89 12.31 -3.61
CA ASN A 52 2.55 11.68 -2.46
C ASN A 52 2.87 12.74 -1.39
N PRO A 53 2.00 12.89 -0.38
CA PRO A 53 2.01 14.11 0.40
C PRO A 53 3.29 14.10 1.24
N MET A 54 3.94 15.26 1.36
CA MET A 54 5.18 15.36 2.13
C MET A 54 4.96 14.79 3.55
N PRO A 55 5.82 13.88 4.04
CA PRO A 55 5.70 13.36 5.39
C PRO A 55 5.58 14.50 6.40
N LEU A 56 4.50 14.50 7.20
CA LEU A 56 4.22 15.55 8.18
C LEU A 56 5.00 15.32 9.47
N LEU A 57 5.23 14.06 9.82
CA LEU A 57 5.82 13.63 11.07
C LEU A 57 7.05 12.76 10.82
N ARG A 58 8.07 12.97 11.65
CA ARG A 58 9.31 12.19 11.61
C ARG A 58 9.75 11.85 13.02
N THR A 59 10.16 10.61 13.25
CA THR A 59 10.61 10.15 14.56
C THR A 59 11.73 9.12 14.42
N THR A 60 12.48 8.92 15.50
CA THR A 60 13.52 7.89 15.59
C THR A 60 12.94 6.68 16.31
N VAL A 61 13.21 5.48 15.79
CA VAL A 61 12.78 4.22 16.39
C VAL A 61 14.00 3.37 16.70
N GLU A 62 14.00 2.74 17.87
CA GLU A 62 15.04 1.80 18.28
C GLU A 62 14.41 0.50 18.79
N PRO A 63 15.03 -0.66 18.52
CA PRO A 63 14.58 -1.91 19.10
C PRO A 63 14.92 -1.93 20.60
N GLN A 64 14.03 -2.52 21.42
CA GLN A 64 14.30 -2.66 22.85
C GLN A 64 15.54 -3.51 23.15
N LYS A 65 15.85 -4.46 22.26
CA LYS A 65 17.04 -5.31 22.33
C LYS A 65 17.80 -5.24 21.01
N PRO A 66 19.15 -5.12 21.02
CA PRO A 66 19.94 -5.02 19.80
C PRO A 66 19.70 -6.16 18.80
N GLU A 67 19.44 -7.38 19.29
CA GLU A 67 19.22 -8.57 18.47
C GLU A 67 17.91 -8.50 17.66
N GLN A 68 16.96 -7.65 18.06
CA GLN A 68 15.68 -7.48 17.37
C GLN A 68 15.74 -6.49 16.22
N ARG A 69 16.90 -5.85 15.99
CA ARG A 69 17.04 -4.81 14.97
C ARG A 69 16.63 -5.32 13.57
N GLU A 70 17.07 -6.51 13.19
CA GLU A 70 16.74 -7.08 11.88
C GLU A 70 15.23 -7.38 11.74
N ALA A 71 14.63 -7.95 12.79
CA ALA A 71 13.19 -8.20 12.81
C ALA A 71 12.37 -6.91 12.70
N LEU A 72 12.82 -5.83 13.35
CA LEU A 72 12.21 -4.50 13.24
C LEU A 72 12.30 -3.96 11.81
N LEU A 73 13.46 -4.05 11.16
CA LEU A 73 13.64 -3.59 9.78
C LEU A 73 12.76 -4.36 8.79
N ASN A 74 12.65 -5.68 8.96
CA ASN A 74 11.78 -6.51 8.11
C ASN A 74 10.30 -6.13 8.27
N ALA A 75 9.84 -5.92 9.51
CA ALA A 75 8.47 -5.49 9.77
C ALA A 75 8.18 -4.09 9.19
N LEU A 76 9.13 -3.15 9.32
CA LEU A 76 8.98 -1.81 8.73
C LEU A 76 8.96 -1.86 7.20
N ALA A 77 9.75 -2.73 6.58
CA ALA A 77 9.72 -2.95 5.13
C ALA A 77 8.37 -3.48 4.64
N GLU A 78 7.80 -4.46 5.35
CA GLU A 78 6.47 -5.00 5.03
C GLU A 78 5.39 -3.92 5.13
N ILE A 79 5.41 -3.11 6.20
CA ILE A 79 4.44 -2.03 6.38
C ILE A 79 4.60 -0.97 5.29
N ALA A 80 5.82 -0.53 5.00
CA ALA A 80 6.11 0.48 3.97
C ALA A 80 5.75 0.02 2.54
N ASP A 81 5.75 -1.29 2.27
CA ASP A 81 5.30 -1.85 1.00
C ASP A 81 3.76 -1.73 0.85
N THR A 82 3.04 -1.90 1.95
CA THR A 82 1.57 -1.81 1.99
C THR A 82 1.03 -0.38 2.17
N ASP A 83 1.78 0.50 2.83
CA ASP A 83 1.40 1.87 3.12
C ASP A 83 2.37 2.86 2.43
N PRO A 84 1.96 3.47 1.29
CA PRO A 84 2.82 4.37 0.54
C PRO A 84 3.12 5.69 1.29
N LEU A 85 2.43 5.97 2.40
CA LEU A 85 2.65 7.16 3.22
C LEU A 85 3.67 6.94 4.34
N LEU A 86 4.09 5.69 4.57
CA LEU A 86 5.08 5.32 5.56
C LEU A 86 6.43 5.04 4.89
N HIS A 87 7.45 5.75 5.33
CA HIS A 87 8.81 5.60 4.83
C HIS A 87 9.79 5.47 6.00
N PHE A 88 10.84 4.68 5.84
CA PHE A 88 11.93 4.66 6.80
C PHE A 88 13.29 4.66 6.10
N ASP A 89 14.27 5.27 6.77
CA ASP A 89 15.65 5.34 6.35
C ASP A 89 16.58 5.07 7.54
N ILE A 90 17.83 4.69 7.25
CA ILE A 90 18.86 4.49 8.28
C ILE A 90 19.85 5.65 8.18
N ASP A 91 19.97 6.42 9.24
CA ASP A 91 20.98 7.48 9.32
C ASP A 91 22.37 6.84 9.26
N THR A 92 23.18 7.24 8.28
CA THR A 92 24.50 6.62 8.03
C THR A 92 25.57 7.03 9.04
N VAL A 93 25.33 8.08 9.83
CA VAL A 93 26.22 8.56 10.87
C VAL A 93 25.83 7.95 12.22
N THR A 94 24.57 8.09 12.62
CA THR A 94 24.10 7.64 13.95
C THR A 94 23.62 6.19 13.96
N HIS A 95 23.38 5.57 12.80
CA HIS A 95 22.76 4.25 12.65
C HIS A 95 21.34 4.17 13.26
N GLU A 96 20.71 5.31 13.48
CA GLU A 96 19.33 5.41 13.93
C GLU A 96 18.35 5.09 12.80
N ILE A 97 17.21 4.49 13.15
CA ILE A 97 16.14 4.20 12.20
C ILE A 97 15.19 5.40 12.23
N MET A 98 15.13 6.14 11.14
CA MET A 98 14.24 7.29 10.98
C MET A 98 12.94 6.81 10.30
N LEU A 99 11.81 7.04 10.95
CA LEU A 99 10.47 6.74 10.43
C LEU A 99 9.76 8.05 10.10
N SER A 100 9.17 8.13 8.90
CA SER A 100 8.45 9.29 8.38
C SER A 100 7.05 8.88 7.93
N PHE A 101 6.02 9.65 8.31
CA PHE A 101 4.61 9.35 8.02
C PHE A 101 3.75 10.62 8.01
N LEU A 102 2.50 10.51 7.55
CA LEU A 102 1.49 11.59 7.56
C LEU A 102 0.49 11.46 8.70
#